data_AF-A0A920I9F8-F1
#
_entry.id   AF-A0A920I9F8-F1
#
_cell.length_a   1.000
_cell.length_b   1.000
_cell.length_c   1.000
_cell.angle_alpha   90.00
_cell.angle_beta   90.00
_cell.angle_gamma   90.00
#
_symmetry.space_group_name_H-M   'P 1'
#
loop_
_entity.id
_entity.type
_entity.pdbx_description
1 polymer ?
#
loop_
_entity_poly.entity_id
_entity_poly.type
_entity_poly.pdbx_seq_one_letter_code
_entity_poly.pdbx_strand_id
1 'polypeptide(L)'
;MGDGDVVVVQLLFEAGMTANIQAILHTPHFLRTHIFGSKMWAEVRNSTHPDETSGVADLQVYHSLEDTNTTRYDWSDSVSANLENWASAITNGTEYLNKNFEMMHNIEVLNALSNPPKKGGCGVIIVKRN
;
A
#
# COMPACT_ATOMS: atom_id res chain seq x y z
N MET A 1 -13.96 -5.32 -18.73
CA MET A 1 -13.76 -5.96 -17.43
C MET A 1 -15.00 -5.61 -16.62
N GLY A 2 -16.03 -6.46 -16.67
CA GLY A 2 -17.28 -6.23 -15.96
C GLY A 2 -17.16 -6.76 -14.53
N ASP A 3 -17.70 -6.01 -13.58
CA ASP A 3 -17.97 -6.37 -12.18
C ASP A 3 -16.75 -6.45 -11.23
N GLY A 4 -16.00 -5.35 -11.14
CA GLY A 4 -14.85 -5.16 -10.24
C GLY A 4 -15.19 -5.11 -8.74
N ASP A 5 -16.02 -6.02 -8.25
CA ASP A 5 -16.50 -6.03 -6.87
C ASP A 5 -15.41 -6.48 -5.89
N VAL A 6 -14.56 -7.42 -6.35
CA VAL A 6 -13.43 -7.97 -5.59
C VAL A 6 -12.26 -8.25 -6.54
N VAL A 7 -11.08 -7.76 -6.18
CA VAL A 7 -9.81 -8.13 -6.82
C VAL A 7 -8.88 -8.73 -5.79
N VAL A 8 -8.24 -9.85 -6.11
CA VAL A 8 -7.17 -10.44 -5.31
C VAL A 8 -5.95 -10.67 -6.19
N VAL A 9 -4.80 -10.19 -5.74
CA VAL A 9 -3.52 -10.27 -6.42
C VAL A 9 -2.51 -10.94 -5.52
N GLN A 10 -1.69 -11.82 -6.08
CA GLN A 10 -0.52 -12.36 -5.41
C GLN A 10 0.75 -11.84 -6.10
N LEU A 11 1.67 -11.31 -5.32
CA LEU A 11 2.93 -10.76 -5.77
C LEU A 11 4.10 -11.60 -5.26
N LEU A 12 5.12 -11.76 -6.10
CA LEU A 12 6.44 -12.25 -5.72
C LEU A 12 7.45 -11.15 -5.95
N PHE A 13 8.17 -10.76 -4.90
CA PHE A 13 9.26 -9.81 -4.99
C PHE A 13 10.55 -10.53 -5.36
N GLU A 14 11.44 -9.85 -6.07
CA GLU A 14 12.74 -10.40 -6.49
C GLU A 14 13.57 -10.99 -5.36
N ALA A 15 13.54 -10.37 -4.17
CA ALA A 15 14.24 -10.85 -2.98
C ALA A 15 13.56 -12.06 -2.29
N GLY A 16 12.49 -12.62 -2.89
CA GLY A 16 11.83 -13.84 -2.44
C GLY A 16 10.63 -13.63 -1.51
N MET A 17 10.35 -12.38 -1.09
CA MET A 17 9.14 -12.08 -0.32
C MET A 17 7.89 -12.22 -1.20
N THR A 18 6.75 -12.49 -0.57
CA THR A 18 5.45 -12.54 -1.24
C THR A 18 4.48 -11.55 -0.61
N ALA A 19 3.52 -11.04 -1.38
CA ALA A 19 2.39 -10.29 -0.84
C ALA A 19 1.08 -10.77 -1.44
N ASN A 20 -0.01 -10.59 -0.69
CA ASN A 20 -1.35 -10.58 -1.25
C ASN A 20 -1.92 -9.17 -1.15
N ILE A 21 -2.68 -8.75 -2.15
CA ILE A 21 -3.44 -7.50 -2.14
C ILE A 21 -4.87 -7.84 -2.47
N GLN A 22 -5.80 -7.39 -1.64
CA GLN A 22 -7.23 -7.55 -1.86
C GLN A 22 -7.90 -6.19 -1.83
N ALA A 23 -8.75 -5.94 -2.82
CA ALA A 23 -9.63 -4.77 -2.87
C ALA A 23 -11.07 -5.25 -3.01
N ILE A 24 -11.98 -4.73 -2.19
CA ILE A 24 -13.41 -5.05 -2.20
C ILE A 24 -14.19 -3.74 -2.17
N LEU A 25 -15.10 -3.53 -3.13
CA LEU A 25 -15.85 -2.26 -3.25
C LEU A 25 -17.20 -2.27 -2.52
N HIS A 26 -17.73 -3.45 -2.16
CA HIS A 26 -19.07 -3.59 -1.59
C HIS A 26 -19.13 -3.75 -0.07
N THR A 27 -18.00 -3.71 0.63
CA THR A 27 -17.92 -3.79 2.10
C THR A 27 -17.78 -2.40 2.71
N PRO A 28 -18.17 -2.21 3.99
CA PRO A 28 -17.80 -1.00 4.73
C PRO A 28 -16.30 -0.71 4.63
N HIS A 29 -15.93 0.57 4.70
CA HIS A 29 -14.56 1.01 4.53
C HIS A 29 -13.63 0.31 5.52
N PHE A 30 -12.58 -0.33 4.99
CA PHE A 30 -11.57 -0.98 5.79
C PHE A 30 -10.26 -1.01 5.01
N LEU A 31 -9.23 -0.37 5.58
CA LEU A 31 -7.89 -0.40 5.05
C LEU A 31 -6.95 -1.04 6.07
N ARG A 32 -6.20 -2.04 5.62
CA ARG A 32 -5.22 -2.74 6.43
C ARG A 32 -4.01 -3.08 5.59
N THR A 33 -2.83 -2.77 6.13
CA THR A 33 -1.56 -3.29 5.64
C THR A 33 -0.90 -4.07 6.77
N HIS A 34 -0.46 -5.31 6.49
CA HIS A 34 0.21 -6.14 7.48
C HIS A 34 1.47 -6.74 6.86
N ILE A 35 2.61 -6.47 7.49
CA ILE A 35 3.92 -6.90 7.04
C ILE A 35 4.50 -7.86 8.08
N PHE A 36 4.93 -9.04 7.63
CA PHE A 36 5.57 -10.04 8.47
C PHE A 36 7.06 -10.11 8.16
N GLY A 37 7.88 -10.10 9.22
CA GLY A 37 9.30 -10.39 9.17
C GLY A 37 9.65 -11.57 10.07
N SER A 38 10.91 -11.99 10.04
CA SER A 38 11.40 -13.12 10.85
C SER A 38 11.49 -12.83 12.35
N LYS A 39 11.43 -11.55 12.75
CA LYS A 39 11.59 -11.11 14.15
C LYS A 39 10.37 -10.40 14.73
N MET A 40 9.50 -9.89 13.87
CA MET A 40 8.38 -9.03 14.24
C MET A 40 7.37 -8.95 13.11
N TRP A 41 6.18 -8.46 13.41
CA TRP A 41 5.22 -7.99 12.42
C TRP A 41 4.77 -6.57 12.74
N ALA A 42 4.32 -5.86 11.70
CA ALA A 42 3.72 -4.54 11.83
C ALA A 42 2.41 -4.50 11.05
N GLU A 43 1.40 -3.88 11.63
CA GLU A 43 0.07 -3.73 11.05
C GLU A 43 -0.37 -2.27 11.15
N VAL A 44 -0.81 -1.71 10.03
CA VAL A 44 -1.52 -0.42 10.02
C VAL A 44 -2.97 -0.69 9.69
N ARG A 45 -3.89 -0.17 10.51
CA ARG A 45 -5.33 -0.18 10.26
C ARG A 45 -5.86 1.24 10.19
N ASN A 46 -6.59 1.52 9.12
CA ASN A 46 -7.35 2.75 8.97
C ASN A 46 -8.83 2.39 8.83
N SER A 47 -9.65 2.92 9.74
CA SER A 47 -11.07 2.58 9.90
C SER A 47 -12.00 3.51 9.13
N THR A 48 -11.49 4.59 8.55
CA THR A 48 -12.29 5.62 7.87
C THR A 48 -11.70 5.99 6.52
N HIS A 49 -12.57 6.46 5.63
CA HIS A 49 -12.13 7.00 4.34
C HIS A 49 -11.09 8.13 4.56
N PRO A 50 -10.06 8.26 3.71
CA PRO A 50 -9.07 9.33 3.86
C PRO A 50 -9.64 10.76 3.91
N ASP A 51 -10.82 10.98 3.31
CA ASP A 51 -11.53 12.27 3.34
C ASP A 51 -12.29 12.53 4.65
N GLU A 52 -12.45 11.52 5.50
CA GLU A 52 -13.07 11.67 6.81
C GLU A 52 -12.04 12.24 7.78
N THR A 53 -12.15 13.54 8.06
CA THR A 53 -11.18 14.29 8.88
C THR A 53 -11.19 13.89 10.35
N SER A 54 -12.18 13.12 10.79
CA SER A 54 -12.25 12.50 12.12
C SER A 54 -11.55 11.13 12.20
N GLY A 55 -10.97 10.67 11.08
CA GLY A 55 -10.30 9.38 10.97
C GLY A 55 -9.03 9.24 11.81
N VAL A 56 -8.69 8.00 12.14
CA VAL A 56 -7.43 7.65 12.81
C VAL A 56 -6.80 6.43 12.16
N ALA A 57 -5.47 6.38 12.18
CA ALA A 57 -4.71 5.20 11.81
C ALA A 57 -4.00 4.62 13.04
N ASP A 58 -4.19 3.33 13.31
CA ASP A 58 -3.47 2.62 14.35
C ASP A 58 -2.33 1.80 13.71
N LEU A 59 -1.09 2.10 14.08
CA LEU A 59 0.08 1.28 13.79
C LEU A 59 0.35 0.39 15.01
N GLN A 60 0.22 -0.91 14.83
CA GLN A 60 0.63 -1.91 15.80
C GLN A 60 1.92 -2.57 15.35
N VAL A 61 2.87 -2.67 16.27
CA VAL A 61 4.14 -3.35 16.11
C VAL A 61 4.25 -4.42 17.17
N TYR A 62 4.58 -5.65 16.76
CA TYR A 62 4.66 -6.80 17.64
C TYR A 62 5.98 -7.53 17.44
N HIS A 63 6.75 -7.61 18.51
CA HIS A 63 7.97 -8.42 18.57
C HIS A 63 7.73 -9.71 19.36
N SER A 64 7.00 -9.63 20.46
CA SER A 64 6.64 -10.77 21.31
C SER A 64 5.41 -10.44 22.17
N LEU A 65 4.91 -11.39 22.98
CA LEU A 65 3.78 -11.14 23.89
C LEU A 65 4.05 -10.02 24.90
N GLU A 66 5.31 -9.83 25.29
CA GLU A 66 5.74 -8.85 26.28
C GLU A 66 6.23 -7.53 25.62
N ASP A 67 6.40 -7.54 24.30
CA ASP A 67 6.95 -6.43 23.53
C ASP A 67 6.05 -6.10 22.34
N THR A 68 5.05 -5.28 22.64
CA THR A 68 4.08 -4.76 21.68
C THR A 68 3.95 -3.25 21.84
N ASN A 69 3.84 -2.54 20.72
CA ASN A 69 3.61 -1.11 20.70
C ASN A 69 2.44 -0.79 19.77
N THR A 70 1.53 0.07 20.24
CA THR A 70 0.50 0.66 19.39
C THR A 70 0.68 2.17 19.38
N THR A 71 0.87 2.73 18.20
CA THR A 71 0.92 4.17 17.98
C THR A 71 -0.32 4.58 17.18
N ARG A 72 -1.05 5.57 17.69
CA ARG A 72 -2.19 6.17 16.99
C ARG A 72 -1.74 7.45 16.28
N TYR A 73 -2.12 7.57 15.02
CA TYR A 73 -1.95 8.76 14.21
C TYR A 73 -3.33 9.38 13.98
N ASP A 74 -3.45 10.66 14.35
CA ASP A 74 -4.61 11.46 13.98
C ASP A 74 -4.62 11.71 12.46
N TRP A 75 -5.80 12.03 11.94
CA TRP A 75 -5.93 12.45 10.56
C TRP A 75 -4.97 13.60 10.23
N SER A 76 -4.42 13.56 9.01
CA SER A 76 -3.62 14.63 8.46
C SER A 76 -4.01 14.86 7.00
N ASP A 77 -3.91 16.11 6.53
CA ASP A 77 -4.13 16.44 5.12
C ASP A 77 -2.95 15.96 4.26
N SER A 78 -3.00 14.67 3.91
CA SER A 78 -1.99 14.03 3.09
C SER A 78 -1.93 14.59 1.66
N VAL A 79 -3.02 15.19 1.17
CA VAL A 79 -3.08 15.80 -0.16
C VAL A 79 -2.24 17.07 -0.18
N SER A 80 -2.50 17.98 0.77
CA SER A 80 -1.71 19.20 0.92
C SER A 80 -0.25 18.88 1.22
N ALA A 81 0.02 17.96 2.14
CA ALA A 81 1.39 17.54 2.47
C ALA A 81 2.17 17.02 1.25
N ASN A 82 1.52 16.26 0.36
CA ASN A 82 2.16 15.80 -0.87
C ASN A 82 2.48 16.95 -1.83
N LEU A 83 1.55 17.90 -2.03
CA LEU A 83 1.77 19.05 -2.90
C LEU A 83 2.87 19.98 -2.35
N GLU A 84 2.95 20.14 -1.04
CA GLU A 84 4.02 20.89 -0.37
C GLU A 84 5.37 20.19 -0.51
N ASN A 85 5.42 18.87 -0.36
CA ASN A 85 6.64 18.09 -0.61
C ASN A 85 7.10 18.21 -2.07
N TRP A 86 6.17 18.18 -3.03
CA TRP A 86 6.46 18.43 -4.45
C TRP A 86 7.01 19.83 -4.69
N ALA A 87 6.35 20.86 -4.14
CA ALA A 87 6.78 22.24 -4.27
C ALA A 87 8.20 22.43 -3.69
N SER A 88 8.45 21.89 -2.50
CA SER A 88 9.76 21.94 -1.86
C SER A 88 10.84 21.20 -2.66
N ALA A 89 10.50 20.10 -3.33
CA ALA A 89 11.46 19.41 -4.18
C ALA A 89 11.92 20.27 -5.36
N ILE A 90 11.03 21.08 -5.91
CA ILE A 90 11.34 22.01 -7.01
C ILE A 90 12.09 23.24 -6.50
N THR A 91 11.62 23.86 -5.42
CA THR A 91 12.12 25.16 -4.96
C THR A 91 13.36 25.05 -4.09
N ASN A 92 13.42 24.02 -3.24
CA ASN A 92 14.45 23.85 -2.21
C ASN A 92 15.37 22.65 -2.49
N GLY A 93 15.11 21.87 -3.55
CA GLY A 93 15.89 20.67 -3.87
C GLY A 93 15.72 19.54 -2.86
N THR A 94 14.65 19.54 -2.05
CA THR A 94 14.34 18.40 -1.17
C THR A 94 13.97 17.16 -1.99
N GLU A 95 14.10 15.97 -1.42
CA GLU A 95 13.64 14.76 -2.11
C GLU A 95 12.11 14.73 -2.19
N TYR A 96 11.59 14.49 -3.40
CA TYR A 96 10.17 14.24 -3.60
C TYR A 96 9.86 12.79 -3.23
N LEU A 97 8.85 12.58 -2.38
CA LEU A 97 8.51 11.27 -1.83
C LEU A 97 8.01 10.30 -2.90
N ASN A 98 7.19 10.76 -3.86
CA ASN A 98 6.67 9.92 -4.93
C ASN A 98 7.65 9.87 -6.11
N LYS A 99 8.60 8.93 -6.06
CA LYS A 99 9.68 8.86 -7.05
C LYS A 99 9.16 8.42 -8.41
N ASN A 100 9.82 8.88 -9.49
CA ASN A 100 9.49 8.49 -10.86
C ASN A 100 9.46 6.97 -11.04
N PHE A 101 10.42 6.26 -10.45
CA PHE A 101 10.44 4.80 -10.49
C PHE A 101 9.14 4.19 -9.93
N GLU A 102 8.69 4.66 -8.76
CA GLU A 102 7.50 4.13 -8.08
C GLU A 102 6.22 4.43 -8.87
N MET A 103 6.11 5.65 -9.41
CA MET A 103 4.99 6.03 -10.27
C MET A 103 4.91 5.17 -11.54
N MET A 104 6.05 4.98 -12.23
CA MET A 104 6.09 4.14 -13.44
C MET A 104 5.81 2.68 -13.13
N HIS A 105 6.38 2.16 -12.04
CA HIS A 105 6.20 0.76 -11.67
C HIS A 105 4.76 0.44 -11.24
N ASN A 106 4.07 1.38 -10.58
CA ASN A 106 2.64 1.23 -10.28
C ASN A 106 1.80 1.09 -11.56
N ILE A 107 2.13 1.83 -12.63
CA ILE A 107 1.47 1.72 -13.93
C ILE A 107 1.75 0.35 -14.56
N GLU A 108 2.99 -0.13 -14.52
CA GLU A 108 3.37 -1.46 -15.03
C GLU A 108 2.59 -2.58 -14.32
N VAL A 109 2.50 -2.53 -12.99
CA VAL A 109 1.74 -3.51 -12.19
C VAL A 109 0.26 -3.45 -12.54
N LEU A 110 -0.34 -2.26 -12.61
CA LEU A 110 -1.77 -2.11 -12.95
C LEU A 110 -2.07 -2.59 -14.38
N ASN A 111 -1.18 -2.33 -15.33
CA ASN A 111 -1.31 -2.81 -16.70
C ASN A 111 -1.21 -4.34 -16.77
N ALA A 112 -0.30 -4.96 -16.01
CA ALA A 112 -0.18 -6.41 -15.92
C ALA A 112 -1.43 -7.05 -15.32
N LEU A 113 -2.06 -6.40 -14.32
CA LEU A 113 -3.32 -6.85 -13.73
C LEU A 113 -4.51 -6.73 -14.69
N SER A 114 -4.53 -5.68 -15.50
CA SER A 114 -5.61 -5.42 -16.45
C SER A 114 -5.51 -6.28 -17.71
N ASN A 115 -4.29 -6.72 -18.06
CA ASN A 115 -4.00 -7.52 -19.25
C ASN A 115 -3.17 -8.78 -18.90
N PRO A 116 -3.71 -9.71 -18.10
CA PRO A 116 -2.96 -10.89 -17.68
C PRO A 116 -2.69 -11.81 -18.89
N PRO A 117 -1.51 -12.48 -18.94
CA PRO A 117 -1.23 -13.46 -19.99
C PRO A 117 -2.28 -14.58 -19.98
N LYS A 118 -2.75 -15.01 -21.16
CA LYS A 118 -3.90 -15.91 -21.37
C LYS A 118 -3.76 -17.34 -20.80
N LYS A 119 -2.71 -17.67 -20.04
CA LYS A 119 -2.53 -19.00 -19.45
C LYS A 119 -2.76 -18.98 -17.93
N GLY A 120 -3.95 -19.45 -17.55
CA GLY A 120 -4.20 -20.20 -16.31
C GLY A 120 -4.12 -19.43 -14.99
N GLY A 121 -5.25 -18.83 -14.60
CA GLY A 121 -5.76 -18.66 -13.23
C GLY A 121 -4.77 -18.39 -12.08
N CYS A 122 -4.92 -17.22 -11.47
CA CYS A 122 -4.10 -16.63 -10.40
C CYS A 122 -2.82 -15.96 -10.93
N GLY A 123 -2.94 -14.66 -11.23
CA GLY A 123 -1.82 -13.85 -11.72
C GLY A 123 -0.80 -13.65 -10.61
N VAL A 124 0.31 -14.38 -10.69
CA VAL A 124 1.53 -14.07 -9.95
C VAL A 124 2.26 -12.97 -10.72
N ILE A 125 2.32 -11.76 -10.18
CA ILE A 125 3.14 -10.68 -10.73
C ILE A 125 4.49 -10.70 -10.01
N ILE A 126 5.57 -10.80 -10.79
CA ILE A 126 6.94 -10.69 -10.27
C ILE A 126 7.34 -9.22 -10.30
N VAL A 127 7.54 -8.63 -9.13
CA VAL A 127 8.02 -7.26 -8.93
C VAL A 127 9.55 -7.28 -8.93
N LYS A 128 10.18 -6.71 -9.96
CA LYS A 128 11.64 -6.59 -10.09
C LYS A 128 12.08 -5.13 -9.98
N ARG A 129 13.20 -4.88 -9.30
CA ARG A 129 13.88 -3.58 -9.37
C ARG A 129 15.02 -3.71 -10.38
N ASN A 130 14.95 -2.95 -11.48
CA ASN A 130 16.07 -2.83 -12.41
C ASN A 130 17.22 -2.01 -11.80
#